data_AF-A0A519CBJ7-F1
#
_entry.id   AF-A0A519CBJ7-F1
#
_cell.length_a   1.000
_cell.length_b   1.000
_cell.length_c   1.000
_cell.angle_alpha   90.00
_cell.angle_beta   90.00
_cell.angle_gamma   90.00
#
_symmetry.space_group_name_H-M   'P 1'
#
loop_
_entity.id
_entity.type
_entity.pdbx_description
1 polymer ?
#
loop_
_entity_poly.entity_id
_entity_poly.type
_entity_poly.pdbx_seq_one_letter_code
_entity_poly.pdbx_strand_id
1 'polypeptide(L)'
;MHSGEITYNQGLSAGTYTVSVVYSYDNNGYVIKEWSGSLTVADLGIVDNSTMSLITENGTGNNQIAYANFTIDYQDLDEWYKVKWNLTDVNGTIVDFDDFGWLSISTSYSKDLVLTNLNLSYYCVEAVLYVGTDYQQDSTQSCFEMNTTVVPTDSDSDGVNDGDDLCPNTPLGEVVDINGCSQSQLDDDGDGVMNNLDLCPNTPAGESVDTDGCSQSQLDDDGDGVMNNVDLCPNTPAGNSVDSDGCSQQQLDDTDYDGVINNDDLCPNTREQDQGLVDSDGCAPSQLDGDNDGVMDDADQCPNTPPGVTVDSTGCASSTNDDDGDGVVDLYDLCPNTVLSAVVDQNGCSNAQLDSDGDGVMDNVDQCPSTPAGESVDTDGCSIAQLDSDNDGVDDSIDQCPSTPAGELVDANGCGESQLDSDHDSVTDDNDLCPGTAVGKVVDNNGCADNQRDSDYDGILDSDDQCPNEFGTQADGCPEETIPICDIYYSIKSDGIVTAGDAALSSVSGGMGILQIPAGEYYIVAHCYDDNMVNVTITSPLGVHTESGSSVKVGALIVIEEDMSNSVPVSLAWDDGENSYQANFVVELNSPSSSGAIIPGFTMISAIGAILAVALLKKNRKD
;
A
#
# COMPACT_ATOMS: atom_id res chain seq x y z
N MET A 1 -91.10 -9.47 -134.82
CA MET A 1 -91.59 -8.69 -133.67
C MET A 1 -90.39 -7.95 -133.14
N HIS A 2 -90.38 -6.62 -133.21
CA HIS A 2 -89.36 -5.81 -132.57
C HIS A 2 -89.81 -5.62 -131.12
N SER A 3 -89.00 -6.08 -130.16
CA SER A 3 -89.17 -5.77 -128.73
C SER A 3 -88.16 -4.69 -128.38
N GLY A 4 -88.61 -3.58 -127.80
CA GLY A 4 -87.77 -2.52 -127.27
C GLY A 4 -88.22 -2.19 -125.85
N GLU A 5 -87.28 -1.90 -124.98
CA GLU A 5 -87.51 -1.52 -123.60
C GLU A 5 -87.41 0.01 -123.49
N ILE A 6 -88.38 0.66 -122.83
CA ILE A 6 -88.35 2.10 -122.59
C ILE A 6 -88.06 2.30 -121.10
N THR A 7 -86.89 2.83 -120.77
CA THR A 7 -86.48 3.16 -119.40
C THR A 7 -86.50 4.68 -119.23
N TYR A 8 -87.05 5.18 -118.12
CA TYR A 8 -87.08 6.61 -117.78
C TYR A 8 -86.40 6.85 -116.43
N ASN A 9 -85.55 7.88 -116.33
CA ASN A 9 -84.63 8.11 -115.20
C ASN A 9 -84.91 9.41 -114.42
N GLN A 10 -86.13 9.97 -114.48
CA GLN A 10 -86.51 11.19 -113.75
C GLN A 10 -87.94 11.03 -113.20
N GLY A 11 -88.28 11.70 -112.09
CA GLY A 11 -89.58 11.55 -111.43
C GLY A 11 -90.74 12.04 -112.30
N LEU A 12 -91.59 11.11 -112.75
CA LEU A 12 -92.88 11.45 -113.35
C LEU A 12 -93.85 11.82 -112.24
N SER A 13 -94.62 12.90 -112.43
CA SER A 13 -95.69 13.27 -111.51
C SER A 13 -96.88 12.30 -111.62
N ALA A 14 -97.74 12.26 -110.60
CA ALA A 14 -98.93 11.42 -110.64
C ALA A 14 -99.81 11.75 -111.86
N GLY A 15 -100.16 10.73 -112.65
CA GLY A 15 -100.87 10.93 -113.90
C GLY A 15 -100.90 9.68 -114.78
N THR A 16 -101.80 9.68 -115.76
CA THR A 16 -101.81 8.66 -116.81
C THR A 16 -101.07 9.20 -118.02
N TYR A 17 -99.93 8.59 -118.34
CA TYR A 17 -99.12 8.92 -119.49
C TYR A 17 -99.48 7.99 -120.64
N THR A 18 -99.62 8.57 -121.84
CA THR A 18 -99.81 7.78 -123.06
C THR A 18 -98.47 7.66 -123.76
N VAL A 19 -98.02 6.43 -123.96
CA VAL A 19 -96.81 6.14 -124.71
C VAL A 19 -97.24 5.73 -126.12
N SER A 20 -96.98 6.59 -127.10
CA SER A 20 -97.22 6.31 -128.52
C SER A 20 -95.90 6.00 -129.22
N VAL A 21 -95.87 4.88 -129.94
CA VAL A 21 -94.76 4.53 -130.83
C VAL A 21 -95.27 4.60 -132.28
N VAL A 22 -94.70 5.53 -133.05
CA VAL A 22 -95.05 5.76 -134.45
C VAL A 22 -93.93 5.28 -135.35
N TYR A 23 -94.24 4.41 -136.31
CA TYR A 23 -93.31 3.95 -137.33
C TYR A 23 -93.72 4.50 -138.71
N SER A 24 -92.79 5.12 -139.44
CA SER A 24 -92.99 5.50 -140.85
C SER A 24 -92.04 4.71 -141.75
N TYR A 25 -92.54 4.28 -142.91
CA TYR A 25 -91.78 3.52 -143.91
C TYR A 25 -91.91 4.15 -145.30
N ASP A 26 -91.66 5.45 -145.43
CA ASP A 26 -91.13 6.10 -146.65
C ASP A 26 -91.09 7.64 -146.52
N ASN A 27 -90.33 8.26 -147.41
CA ASN A 27 -90.12 9.71 -147.51
C ASN A 27 -91.36 10.52 -147.91
N ASN A 28 -92.55 9.90 -147.99
CA ASN A 28 -93.80 10.58 -148.37
C ASN A 28 -94.77 10.76 -147.20
N GLY A 29 -94.34 10.49 -145.96
CA GLY A 29 -94.99 11.00 -144.75
C GLY A 29 -96.33 10.36 -144.40
N TYR A 30 -96.67 9.19 -144.96
CA TYR A 30 -97.90 8.49 -144.62
C TYR A 30 -97.66 7.47 -143.49
N VAL A 31 -98.28 7.71 -142.33
CA VAL A 31 -98.22 6.85 -141.14
C VAL A 31 -99.14 5.65 -141.33
N ILE A 32 -98.61 4.43 -141.17
CA ILE A 32 -99.35 3.20 -141.48
C ILE A 32 -99.59 2.29 -140.26
N LYS A 33 -99.07 2.61 -139.08
CA LYS A 33 -99.47 2.00 -137.80
C LYS A 33 -98.94 2.77 -136.59
N GLU A 34 -99.83 3.10 -135.67
CA GLU A 34 -99.52 3.63 -134.35
C GLU A 34 -99.84 2.56 -133.30
N TRP A 35 -98.92 2.34 -132.36
CA TRP A 35 -99.22 1.57 -131.15
C TRP A 35 -99.19 2.54 -129.98
N SER A 36 -100.30 2.60 -129.23
CA SER A 36 -100.37 3.37 -128.00
C SER A 36 -100.72 2.45 -126.83
N GLY A 37 -100.03 2.68 -125.72
CA GLY A 37 -100.30 2.08 -124.42
C GLY A 37 -100.40 3.18 -123.36
N SER A 38 -101.19 2.96 -122.32
CA SER A 38 -101.27 3.87 -121.18
C SER A 38 -100.48 3.31 -120.00
N LEU A 39 -99.63 4.14 -119.39
CA LEU A 39 -98.98 3.89 -118.11
C LEU A 39 -99.59 4.84 -117.09
N THR A 40 -100.20 4.29 -116.03
CA THR A 40 -100.69 5.10 -114.91
C THR A 40 -99.65 5.07 -113.81
N VAL A 41 -99.08 6.23 -113.50
CA VAL A 41 -98.26 6.46 -112.30
C VAL A 41 -99.22 6.94 -111.21
N ALA A 42 -99.45 6.10 -110.20
CA ALA A 42 -100.30 6.44 -109.08
C ALA A 42 -99.54 7.31 -108.07
N ASP A 43 -100.18 8.38 -107.60
CA ASP A 43 -99.74 9.09 -106.39
C ASP A 43 -100.00 8.14 -105.22
N LEU A 44 -98.96 7.50 -104.70
CA LEU A 44 -99.05 6.85 -103.39
C LEU A 44 -98.93 7.98 -102.36
N GLY A 45 -99.98 8.13 -101.55
CA GLY A 45 -100.23 9.34 -100.78
C GLY A 45 -99.11 9.68 -99.79
N ILE A 46 -98.97 10.98 -99.56
CA ILE A 46 -97.97 11.70 -98.74
C ILE A 46 -98.19 11.46 -97.22
N VAL A 47 -98.52 10.23 -96.81
CA VAL A 47 -98.66 9.87 -95.40
C VAL A 47 -97.70 8.74 -95.11
N ASP A 48 -96.43 9.10 -95.02
CA ASP A 48 -95.34 8.23 -94.59
C ASP A 48 -95.08 8.50 -93.10
N ASN A 49 -94.78 7.47 -92.31
CA ASN A 49 -94.42 7.58 -90.89
C ASN A 49 -92.96 7.21 -90.61
N SER A 50 -92.13 7.14 -91.65
CA SER A 50 -90.70 6.89 -91.59
C SER A 50 -90.02 7.92 -90.71
N THR A 51 -89.07 7.43 -89.91
CA THR A 51 -88.27 8.25 -89.00
C THR A 51 -86.80 8.00 -89.25
N MET A 52 -85.97 9.03 -89.10
CA MET A 52 -84.52 8.94 -89.23
C MET A 52 -83.83 9.24 -87.89
N SER A 53 -82.96 8.33 -87.47
CA SER A 53 -82.03 8.53 -86.38
C SER A 53 -80.60 8.65 -86.89
N LEU A 54 -79.79 9.44 -86.19
CA LEU A 54 -78.41 9.73 -86.55
C LEU A 54 -77.56 9.73 -85.29
N ILE A 55 -76.53 8.89 -85.27
CA ILE A 55 -75.56 8.82 -84.19
C ILE A 55 -74.18 9.14 -84.76
N THR A 56 -73.46 10.03 -84.08
CA THR A 56 -72.08 10.36 -84.42
C THR A 56 -71.14 9.94 -83.30
N GLU A 57 -69.97 9.44 -83.65
CA GLU A 57 -68.93 9.06 -82.69
C GLU A 57 -67.53 9.43 -83.20
N ASN A 58 -66.63 9.77 -82.28
CA ASN A 58 -65.23 9.99 -82.62
C ASN A 58 -64.55 8.65 -82.86
N GLY A 59 -63.73 8.58 -83.90
CA GLY A 59 -62.80 7.48 -84.08
C GLY A 59 -61.75 7.47 -82.96
N THR A 60 -61.45 6.30 -82.40
CA THR A 60 -60.37 6.13 -81.43
C THR A 60 -59.01 6.16 -82.15
N GLY A 61 -58.11 7.05 -81.71
CA GLY A 61 -56.76 7.23 -82.26
C GLY A 61 -56.55 8.54 -83.03
N ASN A 62 -55.28 8.96 -83.18
CA ASN A 62 -54.82 10.29 -83.65
C ASN A 62 -55.18 10.68 -85.11
N ASN A 63 -56.20 10.07 -85.72
CA ASN A 63 -56.37 10.08 -87.17
C ASN A 63 -57.38 11.11 -87.73
N GLN A 64 -57.96 12.00 -86.91
CA GLN A 64 -58.89 13.03 -87.44
C GLN A 64 -60.10 12.43 -88.19
N ILE A 65 -60.62 11.30 -87.68
CA ILE A 65 -61.76 10.54 -88.24
C ILE A 65 -62.93 10.54 -87.26
N ALA A 66 -64.15 10.68 -87.77
CA ALA A 66 -65.39 10.43 -87.05
C ALA A 66 -66.33 9.55 -87.88
N TYR A 67 -67.29 8.90 -87.23
CA TYR A 67 -68.27 8.04 -87.88
C TYR A 67 -69.68 8.59 -87.67
N ALA A 68 -70.52 8.48 -88.70
CA ALA A 68 -71.93 8.84 -88.64
C ALA A 68 -72.79 7.68 -89.14
N ASN A 69 -73.63 7.12 -88.27
CA ASN A 69 -74.57 6.06 -88.62
C ASN A 69 -75.98 6.64 -88.79
N PHE A 70 -76.56 6.46 -89.97
CA PHE A 70 -77.94 6.81 -90.28
C PHE A 70 -78.78 5.54 -90.16
N THR A 71 -79.89 5.61 -89.43
CA THR A 71 -80.87 4.52 -89.36
C THR A 71 -82.26 5.07 -89.64
N ILE A 72 -82.89 4.55 -90.69
CA ILE A 72 -84.23 4.94 -91.14
C ILE A 72 -85.17 3.76 -90.91
N ASP A 73 -86.20 3.97 -90.10
CA ASP A 73 -87.18 2.96 -89.71
C ASP A 73 -88.59 3.32 -90.21
N TYR A 74 -89.47 2.33 -90.27
CA TYR A 74 -90.87 2.42 -90.70
C TYR A 74 -91.06 2.81 -92.18
N GLN A 75 -90.15 2.38 -93.05
CA GLN A 75 -90.27 2.59 -94.49
C GLN A 75 -91.40 1.77 -95.09
N ASP A 76 -92.19 2.40 -95.95
CA ASP A 76 -93.14 1.73 -96.82
C ASP A 76 -92.40 1.03 -97.97
N LEU A 77 -92.83 -0.19 -98.30
CA LEU A 77 -92.21 -0.98 -99.36
C LEU A 77 -92.56 -0.42 -100.74
N ASP A 78 -91.61 -0.53 -101.67
CA ASP A 78 -91.72 -0.03 -103.05
C ASP A 78 -91.87 1.51 -103.17
N GLU A 79 -91.54 2.25 -102.11
CA GLU A 79 -91.43 3.70 -102.11
C GLU A 79 -89.98 4.19 -102.21
N TRP A 80 -89.77 5.34 -102.85
CA TRP A 80 -88.44 5.91 -103.06
C TRP A 80 -88.07 6.85 -101.93
N TYR A 81 -86.91 6.61 -101.31
CA TYR A 81 -86.35 7.41 -100.23
C TYR A 81 -85.05 8.08 -100.67
N LYS A 82 -84.77 9.26 -100.10
CA LYS A 82 -83.51 9.99 -100.31
C LYS A 82 -83.12 10.73 -99.04
N VAL A 83 -81.87 10.57 -98.61
CA VAL A 83 -81.28 11.36 -97.53
C VAL A 83 -80.30 12.35 -98.13
N LYS A 84 -80.44 13.62 -97.77
CA LYS A 84 -79.42 14.66 -97.99
C LYS A 84 -78.80 15.01 -96.66
N TRP A 85 -77.47 15.10 -96.58
CA TRP A 85 -76.79 15.46 -95.35
C TRP A 85 -75.68 16.48 -95.58
N ASN A 86 -75.45 17.31 -94.57
CA ASN A 86 -74.38 18.29 -94.51
C ASN A 86 -73.62 18.10 -93.19
N LEU A 87 -72.30 18.03 -93.25
CA LEU A 87 -71.43 18.20 -92.09
C LEU A 87 -71.08 19.68 -91.98
N THR A 88 -71.36 20.29 -90.83
CA THR A 88 -71.03 21.68 -90.53
C THR A 88 -70.01 21.78 -89.41
N ASP A 89 -69.13 22.78 -89.49
CA ASP A 89 -68.23 23.13 -88.39
C ASP A 89 -68.95 23.99 -87.32
N VAL A 90 -68.24 24.32 -86.23
CA VAL A 90 -68.73 25.17 -85.14
C VAL A 90 -69.27 26.54 -85.59
N ASN A 91 -68.89 27.02 -86.77
CA ASN A 91 -69.36 28.29 -87.34
C ASN A 91 -70.56 28.13 -88.28
N GLY A 92 -71.06 26.90 -88.46
CA GLY A 92 -72.14 26.58 -89.38
C GLY A 92 -71.70 26.51 -90.86
N THR A 93 -70.39 26.46 -91.13
CA THR A 93 -69.88 26.32 -92.49
C THR A 93 -70.00 24.87 -92.92
N ILE A 94 -70.59 24.60 -94.08
CA ILE A 94 -70.65 23.24 -94.64
C ILE A 94 -69.23 22.82 -95.02
N VAL A 95 -68.70 21.82 -94.32
CA VAL A 95 -67.37 21.25 -94.54
C VAL A 95 -67.41 20.01 -95.44
N ASP A 96 -68.53 19.30 -95.45
CA ASP A 96 -68.79 18.19 -96.37
C ASP A 96 -70.30 18.02 -96.59
N PHE A 97 -70.74 17.50 -97.73
CA PHE A 97 -72.14 17.21 -98.00
C PHE A 97 -72.28 16.17 -99.11
N ASP A 98 -73.31 15.34 -99.02
CA ASP A 98 -73.66 14.38 -100.06
C ASP A 98 -75.14 14.00 -99.98
N ASP A 99 -75.62 13.26 -100.98
CA ASP A 99 -76.94 12.64 -100.94
C ASP A 99 -76.93 11.18 -101.41
N PHE A 100 -77.89 10.41 -100.92
CA PHE A 100 -78.11 9.04 -101.36
C PHE A 100 -79.58 8.69 -101.34
N GLY A 101 -80.02 7.92 -102.33
CA GLY A 101 -81.41 7.46 -102.44
C GLY A 101 -81.50 5.99 -102.81
N TRP A 102 -82.62 5.38 -102.44
CA TRP A 102 -82.89 3.96 -102.66
C TRP A 102 -84.39 3.73 -102.83
N LEU A 103 -84.73 2.63 -103.51
CA LEU A 103 -86.08 2.06 -103.47
C LEU A 103 -86.17 1.15 -102.24
N SER A 104 -87.16 1.38 -101.38
CA SER A 104 -87.36 0.58 -100.18
C SER A 104 -87.77 -0.85 -100.52
N ILE A 105 -86.98 -1.81 -100.06
CA ILE A 105 -87.27 -3.25 -100.12
C ILE A 105 -87.38 -3.87 -98.71
N SER A 106 -87.23 -3.06 -97.67
CA SER A 106 -87.30 -3.44 -96.25
C SER A 106 -87.81 -2.26 -95.42
N THR A 107 -88.43 -2.54 -94.28
CA THR A 107 -88.99 -1.50 -93.39
C THR A 107 -87.93 -0.72 -92.60
N SER A 108 -86.66 -1.10 -92.71
CA SER A 108 -85.52 -0.43 -92.08
C SER A 108 -84.33 -0.38 -93.05
N TYR A 109 -83.54 0.69 -92.98
CA TYR A 109 -82.29 0.87 -93.72
C TYR A 109 -81.25 1.53 -92.81
N SER A 110 -80.00 1.08 -92.87
CA SER A 110 -78.90 1.73 -92.15
C SER A 110 -77.70 1.93 -93.07
N LYS A 111 -77.00 3.05 -92.89
CA LYS A 111 -75.79 3.39 -93.64
C LYS A 111 -74.79 4.10 -92.72
N ASP A 112 -73.55 3.61 -92.75
CA ASP A 112 -72.41 4.25 -92.09
C ASP A 112 -71.69 5.20 -93.05
N LEU A 113 -71.28 6.35 -92.54
CA LEU A 113 -70.36 7.28 -93.19
C LEU A 113 -69.10 7.43 -92.35
N VAL A 114 -67.96 7.49 -93.04
CA VAL A 114 -66.66 7.81 -92.44
C VAL A 114 -66.31 9.25 -92.82
N LEU A 115 -66.25 10.12 -91.83
CA LEU A 115 -65.88 11.52 -91.98
C LEU A 115 -64.38 11.64 -91.69
N THR A 116 -63.60 12.19 -92.63
CA THR A 116 -62.13 12.22 -92.55
C THR A 116 -61.59 13.64 -92.73
N ASN A 117 -60.33 13.87 -92.36
CA ASN A 117 -59.65 15.17 -92.45
C ASN A 117 -60.32 16.27 -91.60
N LEU A 118 -60.83 15.90 -90.43
CA LEU A 118 -61.47 16.84 -89.50
C LEU A 118 -60.44 17.45 -88.55
N ASN A 119 -60.44 18.78 -88.44
CA ASN A 119 -59.59 19.47 -87.47
C ASN A 119 -60.12 19.28 -86.04
N LEU A 120 -59.32 19.62 -85.03
CA LEU A 120 -59.81 19.66 -83.64
C LEU A 120 -60.83 20.80 -83.50
N SER A 121 -62.11 20.44 -83.55
CA SER A 121 -63.24 21.36 -83.49
C SER A 121 -64.53 20.60 -83.17
N TYR A 122 -65.60 21.36 -83.05
CA TYR A 122 -66.96 20.83 -82.92
C TYR A 122 -67.62 20.74 -84.30
N TYR A 123 -68.25 19.61 -84.59
CA TYR A 123 -68.92 19.36 -85.86
C TYR A 123 -70.33 18.81 -85.65
N CYS A 124 -71.23 19.12 -86.58
CA CYS A 124 -72.60 18.61 -86.59
C CYS A 124 -72.94 18.03 -87.97
N VAL A 125 -73.49 16.83 -88.00
CA VAL A 125 -74.12 16.27 -89.20
C VAL A 125 -75.60 16.57 -89.14
N GLU A 126 -76.09 17.36 -90.09
CA GLU A 126 -77.51 17.61 -90.32
C GLU A 126 -77.99 16.78 -91.49
N ALA A 127 -79.12 16.10 -91.36
CA ALA A 127 -79.65 15.22 -92.39
C ALA A 127 -81.15 15.37 -92.55
N VAL A 128 -81.61 15.32 -93.79
CA VAL A 128 -83.02 15.44 -94.16
C VAL A 128 -83.43 14.25 -95.02
N LEU A 129 -84.46 13.53 -94.56
CA LEU A 129 -85.08 12.41 -95.25
C LEU A 129 -86.22 12.91 -96.14
N TYR A 130 -86.18 12.52 -97.40
CA TYR A 130 -87.18 12.80 -98.42
C TYR A 130 -87.83 11.51 -98.90
N VAL A 131 -89.12 11.59 -99.15
CA VAL A 131 -89.96 10.50 -99.67
C VAL A 131 -90.55 10.93 -101.01
N GLY A 132 -90.58 10.02 -101.98
CA GLY A 132 -91.15 10.26 -103.31
C GLY A 132 -90.46 11.40 -104.07
N THR A 133 -91.24 12.35 -104.60
CA THR A 133 -90.75 13.42 -105.49
C THR A 133 -90.19 14.65 -104.75
N ASP A 134 -89.59 14.47 -103.58
CA ASP A 134 -89.03 15.52 -102.68
C ASP A 134 -89.93 15.97 -101.50
N TYR A 135 -90.81 15.10 -100.98
CA TYR A 135 -91.51 15.42 -99.72
C TYR A 135 -90.56 15.25 -98.53
N GLN A 136 -90.28 16.32 -97.78
CA GLN A 136 -89.46 16.24 -96.57
C GLN A 136 -90.25 15.55 -95.45
N GLN A 137 -89.82 14.35 -95.09
CA GLN A 137 -90.49 13.49 -94.12
C GLN A 137 -89.94 13.71 -92.71
N ASP A 138 -88.62 13.70 -92.57
CA ASP A 138 -87.96 13.84 -91.28
C ASP A 138 -86.62 14.56 -91.44
N SER A 139 -86.10 15.11 -90.34
CA SER A 139 -84.76 15.68 -90.30
C SER A 139 -84.17 15.53 -88.91
N THR A 140 -82.88 15.19 -88.86
CA THR A 140 -82.17 14.99 -87.60
C THR A 140 -80.78 15.63 -87.65
N GLN A 141 -80.22 15.89 -86.47
CA GLN A 141 -78.88 16.43 -86.32
C GLN A 141 -78.17 15.70 -85.19
N SER A 142 -76.89 15.39 -85.39
CA SER A 142 -76.02 14.82 -84.35
C SER A 142 -74.65 15.49 -84.42
N CYS A 143 -74.10 15.83 -83.25
CA CYS A 143 -72.86 16.60 -83.15
C CYS A 143 -71.84 15.92 -82.26
N PHE A 144 -70.55 16.14 -82.55
CA PHE A 144 -69.40 15.58 -81.85
C PHE A 144 -68.25 16.59 -81.75
N GLU A 145 -67.36 16.40 -80.78
CA GLU A 145 -66.20 17.27 -80.54
C GLU A 145 -64.89 16.50 -80.73
N MET A 146 -63.99 16.98 -81.58
CA MET A 146 -62.68 16.36 -81.82
C MET A 146 -61.64 16.86 -80.81
N ASN A 147 -61.31 16.03 -79.80
CA ASN A 147 -60.40 16.36 -78.68
C ASN A 147 -59.20 15.39 -78.60
N THR A 148 -58.09 15.82 -77.95
CA THR A 148 -56.91 14.98 -77.65
C THR A 148 -56.99 14.39 -76.22
N THR A 149 -56.86 13.07 -76.06
CA THR A 149 -56.83 12.39 -74.75
C THR A 149 -55.41 12.32 -74.16
N VAL A 150 -55.24 12.74 -72.89
CA VAL A 150 -53.99 12.59 -72.12
C VAL A 150 -54.09 11.31 -71.26
N VAL A 151 -53.06 10.45 -71.29
CA VAL A 151 -52.97 9.21 -70.50
C VAL A 151 -52.09 9.48 -69.26
N PRO A 152 -52.49 9.07 -68.03
CA PRO A 152 -51.65 9.20 -66.84
C PRO A 152 -50.39 8.30 -66.93
N THR A 153 -49.30 8.73 -66.30
CA THR A 153 -48.01 8.03 -66.31
C THR A 153 -47.89 7.04 -65.15
N ASP A 154 -47.27 5.91 -65.44
CA ASP A 154 -46.91 4.82 -64.54
C ASP A 154 -45.45 4.50 -64.90
N SER A 155 -44.52 5.01 -64.08
CA SER A 155 -43.10 5.12 -64.42
C SER A 155 -42.33 3.80 -64.32
N ASP A 156 -42.73 2.91 -63.43
CA ASP A 156 -42.12 1.59 -63.22
C ASP A 156 -42.99 0.42 -63.71
N SER A 157 -44.20 0.71 -64.19
CA SER A 157 -45.10 -0.24 -64.85
C SER A 157 -45.52 -1.41 -63.94
N ASP A 158 -45.63 -1.15 -62.64
CA ASP A 158 -46.07 -2.13 -61.65
C ASP A 158 -47.61 -2.25 -61.56
N GLY A 159 -48.33 -1.36 -62.23
CA GLY A 159 -49.79 -1.33 -62.30
C GLY A 159 -50.44 -0.26 -61.42
N VAL A 160 -49.66 0.53 -60.68
CA VAL A 160 -50.12 1.69 -59.91
C VAL A 160 -49.57 2.96 -60.56
N ASN A 161 -50.43 3.97 -60.81
CA ASN A 161 -49.95 5.20 -61.46
C ASN A 161 -49.13 6.06 -60.48
N ASP A 162 -48.21 6.86 -61.01
CA ASP A 162 -47.26 7.70 -60.22
C ASP A 162 -47.91 8.56 -59.13
N GLY A 163 -49.20 8.92 -59.27
CA GLY A 163 -49.92 9.75 -58.30
C GLY A 163 -50.44 9.00 -57.08
N ASP A 164 -50.59 7.68 -57.18
CA ASP A 164 -51.11 6.77 -56.14
C ASP A 164 -50.03 5.78 -55.65
N ASP A 165 -48.86 5.76 -56.30
CA ASP A 165 -47.73 4.87 -56.00
C ASP A 165 -46.84 5.45 -54.87
N LEU A 166 -46.72 4.69 -53.77
CA LEU A 166 -45.86 5.00 -52.62
C LEU A 166 -44.49 4.33 -52.69
N CYS A 167 -44.31 3.37 -53.60
CA CYS A 167 -43.11 2.56 -53.77
C CYS A 167 -42.51 2.72 -55.18
N PRO A 168 -42.10 3.95 -55.57
CA PRO A 168 -41.59 4.21 -56.90
C PRO A 168 -40.36 3.34 -57.19
N ASN A 169 -40.37 2.69 -58.36
CA ASN A 169 -39.39 1.73 -58.87
C ASN A 169 -39.54 0.30 -58.32
N THR A 170 -40.77 -0.20 -58.18
CA THR A 170 -41.03 -1.61 -57.90
C THR A 170 -40.33 -2.51 -58.92
N PRO A 171 -39.59 -3.55 -58.48
CA PRO A 171 -38.94 -4.48 -59.39
C PRO A 171 -39.93 -5.13 -60.37
N LEU A 172 -39.56 -5.13 -61.66
CA LEU A 172 -40.41 -5.59 -62.75
C LEU A 172 -40.87 -7.04 -62.57
N GLY A 173 -42.19 -7.24 -62.47
CA GLY A 173 -42.83 -8.56 -62.40
C GLY A 173 -43.19 -9.02 -60.98
N GLU A 174 -42.91 -8.21 -59.96
CA GLU A 174 -43.42 -8.45 -58.62
C GLU A 174 -44.90 -8.07 -58.49
N VAL A 175 -45.62 -8.75 -57.59
CA VAL A 175 -47.02 -8.42 -57.30
C VAL A 175 -47.04 -7.34 -56.23
N VAL A 176 -47.65 -6.22 -56.54
CA VAL A 176 -47.76 -5.06 -55.65
C VAL A 176 -49.10 -5.02 -54.91
N ASP A 177 -49.09 -4.39 -53.75
CA ASP A 177 -50.29 -4.04 -53.01
C ASP A 177 -51.01 -2.82 -53.62
N ILE A 178 -52.03 -2.30 -52.94
CA ILE A 178 -52.80 -1.15 -53.42
C ILE A 178 -51.98 0.16 -53.49
N ASN A 179 -50.82 0.21 -52.84
CA ASN A 179 -49.94 1.38 -52.79
C ASN A 179 -48.73 1.25 -53.71
N GLY A 180 -48.67 0.24 -54.58
CA GLY A 180 -47.52 0.00 -55.46
C GLY A 180 -46.38 -0.74 -54.76
N CYS A 181 -46.52 -1.19 -53.51
CA CYS A 181 -45.43 -1.85 -52.80
C CYS A 181 -45.48 -3.38 -52.96
N SER A 182 -44.39 -3.98 -53.43
CA SER A 182 -44.22 -5.44 -53.43
C SER A 182 -43.70 -5.96 -52.08
N GLN A 183 -43.84 -7.26 -51.82
CA GLN A 183 -43.34 -7.87 -50.56
C GLN A 183 -41.85 -7.61 -50.33
N SER A 184 -41.05 -7.48 -51.39
CA SER A 184 -39.62 -7.18 -51.31
C SER A 184 -39.33 -5.77 -50.77
N GLN A 185 -40.27 -4.84 -50.93
CA GLN A 185 -40.15 -3.44 -50.49
C GLN A 185 -40.88 -3.16 -49.17
N LEU A 186 -41.52 -4.18 -48.57
CA LEU A 186 -42.11 -4.09 -47.24
C LEU A 186 -41.05 -4.37 -46.16
N ASP A 187 -41.35 -3.91 -44.95
CA ASP A 187 -40.57 -4.11 -43.73
C ASP A 187 -41.55 -4.72 -42.71
N ASP A 188 -41.52 -6.05 -42.59
CA ASP A 188 -42.57 -6.82 -41.89
C ASP A 188 -42.47 -6.71 -40.36
N ASP A 189 -41.27 -6.55 -39.81
CA ASP A 189 -41.03 -6.40 -38.36
C ASP A 189 -40.74 -4.96 -37.91
N GLY A 190 -40.59 -4.03 -38.87
CA GLY A 190 -40.53 -2.60 -38.64
C GLY A 190 -39.19 -2.14 -38.06
N ASP A 191 -38.11 -2.89 -38.31
CA ASP A 191 -36.77 -2.59 -37.82
C ASP A 191 -36.01 -1.56 -38.69
N GLY A 192 -36.58 -1.24 -39.86
CA GLY A 192 -36.04 -0.28 -40.82
C GLY A 192 -35.28 -0.90 -41.98
N VAL A 193 -35.18 -2.23 -42.07
CA VAL A 193 -34.59 -2.98 -43.19
C VAL A 193 -35.70 -3.69 -43.97
N MET A 194 -35.74 -3.46 -45.29
CA MET A 194 -36.76 -4.08 -46.13
C MET A 194 -36.54 -5.59 -46.24
N ASN A 195 -37.61 -6.37 -46.33
CA ASN A 195 -37.64 -7.84 -46.36
C ASN A 195 -36.68 -8.49 -47.37
N ASN A 196 -36.32 -7.81 -48.47
CA ASN A 196 -35.38 -8.34 -49.47
C ASN A 196 -33.90 -8.17 -49.10
N LEU A 197 -33.61 -7.28 -48.16
CA LEU A 197 -32.29 -7.02 -47.59
C LEU A 197 -32.16 -7.57 -46.17
N ASP A 198 -33.28 -7.83 -45.50
CA ASP A 198 -33.33 -8.38 -44.15
C ASP A 198 -33.01 -9.89 -44.12
N LEU A 199 -31.92 -10.23 -43.44
CA LEU A 199 -31.45 -11.59 -43.17
C LEU A 199 -31.95 -12.13 -41.82
N CYS A 200 -32.51 -11.27 -40.97
CA CYS A 200 -32.93 -11.55 -39.60
C CYS A 200 -34.42 -11.27 -39.36
N PRO A 201 -35.32 -11.99 -40.05
CA PRO A 201 -36.75 -11.72 -39.96
C PRO A 201 -37.28 -11.88 -38.53
N ASN A 202 -38.16 -10.96 -38.12
CA ASN A 202 -38.76 -10.85 -36.79
C ASN A 202 -37.83 -10.27 -35.72
N THR A 203 -37.04 -9.28 -36.08
CA THR A 203 -36.29 -8.47 -35.13
C THR A 203 -37.20 -7.93 -34.01
N PRO A 204 -36.81 -8.07 -32.73
CA PRO A 204 -37.59 -7.53 -31.62
C PRO A 204 -37.80 -6.02 -31.72
N ALA A 205 -39.06 -5.59 -31.61
CA ALA A 205 -39.43 -4.19 -31.76
C ALA A 205 -38.68 -3.26 -30.79
N GLY A 206 -38.03 -2.24 -31.35
CA GLY A 206 -37.29 -1.21 -30.60
C GLY A 206 -35.79 -1.49 -30.43
N GLU A 207 -35.30 -2.63 -30.92
CA GLU A 207 -33.87 -2.88 -31.04
C GLU A 207 -33.31 -2.17 -32.29
N SER A 208 -32.04 -1.76 -32.22
CA SER A 208 -31.34 -1.21 -33.38
C SER A 208 -30.69 -2.34 -34.16
N VAL A 209 -30.86 -2.33 -35.48
CA VAL A 209 -30.31 -3.35 -36.38
C VAL A 209 -29.14 -2.84 -37.20
N ASP A 210 -28.33 -3.78 -37.68
CA ASP A 210 -27.29 -3.53 -38.68
C ASP A 210 -27.88 -3.41 -40.10
N THR A 211 -27.03 -3.44 -41.12
CA THR A 211 -27.47 -3.31 -42.52
C THR A 211 -28.24 -4.51 -43.04
N ASP A 212 -28.13 -5.64 -42.36
CA ASP A 212 -28.72 -6.92 -42.74
C ASP A 212 -30.00 -7.20 -41.93
N GLY A 213 -30.51 -6.22 -41.17
CA GLY A 213 -31.71 -6.36 -40.34
C GLY A 213 -31.47 -7.10 -39.03
N CYS A 214 -30.22 -7.42 -38.67
CA CYS A 214 -29.93 -8.18 -37.47
C CYS A 214 -29.68 -7.25 -36.27
N SER A 215 -30.39 -7.48 -35.16
CA SER A 215 -30.05 -6.85 -33.89
C SER A 215 -28.99 -7.64 -33.14
N GLN A 216 -28.34 -7.01 -32.15
CA GLN A 216 -27.34 -7.68 -31.32
C GLN A 216 -27.87 -8.93 -30.60
N SER A 217 -29.19 -9.02 -30.37
CA SER A 217 -29.80 -10.19 -29.74
C SER A 217 -29.98 -11.38 -30.69
N GLN A 218 -29.86 -11.14 -31.99
CA GLN A 218 -29.98 -12.12 -33.08
C GLN A 218 -28.65 -12.43 -33.78
N LEU A 219 -27.54 -11.85 -33.31
CA LEU A 219 -26.21 -12.17 -33.82
C LEU A 219 -25.53 -13.26 -32.98
N ASP A 220 -24.75 -14.10 -33.66
CA ASP A 220 -23.86 -15.15 -33.14
C ASP A 220 -22.55 -15.00 -33.91
N ASP A 221 -21.61 -14.23 -33.33
CA ASP A 221 -20.43 -13.73 -34.03
C ASP A 221 -19.40 -14.84 -34.30
N ASP A 222 -19.36 -15.89 -33.47
CA ASP A 222 -18.41 -16.99 -33.60
C ASP A 222 -19.03 -18.29 -34.14
N GLY A 223 -20.36 -18.35 -34.24
CA GLY A 223 -21.10 -19.41 -34.89
C GLY A 223 -21.14 -20.70 -34.09
N ASP A 224 -21.01 -20.62 -32.77
CA ASP A 224 -21.02 -21.78 -31.87
C ASP A 224 -22.44 -22.25 -31.49
N GLY A 225 -23.45 -21.46 -31.84
CA GLY A 225 -24.87 -21.72 -31.60
C GLY A 225 -25.43 -21.05 -30.35
N VAL A 226 -24.66 -20.21 -29.65
CA VAL A 226 -25.09 -19.36 -28.54
C VAL A 226 -25.04 -17.90 -28.98
N MET A 227 -26.18 -17.21 -28.86
CA MET A 227 -26.29 -15.83 -29.35
C MET A 227 -25.47 -14.87 -28.49
N ASN A 228 -24.90 -13.83 -29.10
CA ASN A 228 -24.00 -12.85 -28.45
C ASN A 228 -24.53 -12.25 -27.14
N ASN A 229 -25.85 -12.12 -26.98
CA ASN A 229 -26.46 -11.53 -25.78
C ASN A 229 -26.49 -12.47 -24.56
N VAL A 230 -26.25 -13.76 -24.78
CA VAL A 230 -26.22 -14.81 -23.75
C VAL A 230 -24.93 -15.63 -23.76
N ASP A 231 -24.07 -15.41 -24.76
CA ASP A 231 -22.73 -15.98 -24.86
C ASP A 231 -21.76 -15.29 -23.89
N LEU A 232 -21.13 -16.09 -23.01
CA LEU A 232 -20.10 -15.66 -22.07
C LEU A 232 -18.69 -15.93 -22.58
N CYS A 233 -18.54 -16.68 -23.68
CA CYS A 233 -17.28 -17.11 -24.26
C CYS A 233 -17.15 -16.69 -25.73
N PRO A 234 -17.13 -15.37 -26.01
CA PRO A 234 -17.04 -14.88 -27.38
C PRO A 234 -15.76 -15.35 -28.07
N ASN A 235 -15.88 -15.76 -29.33
CA ASN A 235 -14.82 -16.32 -30.18
C ASN A 235 -14.49 -17.80 -29.90
N THR A 236 -15.47 -18.59 -29.48
CA THR A 236 -15.33 -20.03 -29.40
C THR A 236 -14.94 -20.61 -30.77
N PRO A 237 -13.84 -21.37 -30.87
CA PRO A 237 -13.37 -21.82 -32.17
C PRO A 237 -14.39 -22.73 -32.87
N ALA A 238 -14.70 -22.42 -34.13
CA ALA A 238 -15.71 -23.11 -34.92
C ALA A 238 -15.53 -24.64 -34.95
N GLY A 239 -16.63 -25.36 -34.70
CA GLY A 239 -16.69 -26.83 -34.71
C GLY A 239 -16.44 -27.50 -33.36
N ASN A 240 -16.17 -26.74 -32.31
CA ASN A 240 -16.22 -27.25 -30.94
C ASN A 240 -17.66 -27.38 -30.45
N SER A 241 -17.89 -28.33 -29.53
CA SER A 241 -19.14 -28.40 -28.78
C SER A 241 -19.06 -27.48 -27.57
N VAL A 242 -20.07 -26.64 -27.39
CA VAL A 242 -20.16 -25.66 -26.29
C VAL A 242 -21.25 -26.04 -25.29
N ASP A 243 -21.17 -25.47 -24.09
CA ASP A 243 -22.23 -25.56 -23.08
C ASP A 243 -23.32 -24.49 -23.29
N SER A 244 -24.15 -24.24 -22.28
CA SER A 244 -25.23 -23.24 -22.39
C SER A 244 -24.74 -21.80 -22.46
N ASP A 245 -23.49 -21.56 -22.09
CA ASP A 245 -22.90 -20.25 -21.92
C ASP A 245 -21.94 -19.91 -23.08
N GLY A 246 -21.92 -20.74 -24.13
CA GLY A 246 -21.06 -20.58 -25.32
C GLY A 246 -19.63 -21.10 -25.10
N CYS A 247 -19.33 -21.70 -23.95
CA CYS A 247 -17.95 -22.08 -23.64
C CYS A 247 -17.63 -23.51 -24.12
N SER A 248 -16.55 -23.67 -24.89
CA SER A 248 -16.01 -25.00 -25.17
C SER A 248 -15.24 -25.56 -23.97
N GLN A 249 -15.11 -26.89 -23.89
CA GLN A 249 -14.34 -27.53 -22.83
C GLN A 249 -12.90 -27.00 -22.74
N GLN A 250 -12.28 -26.66 -23.88
CA GLN A 250 -10.92 -26.14 -23.91
C GLN A 250 -10.81 -24.71 -23.37
N GLN A 251 -11.85 -23.89 -23.54
CA GLN A 251 -11.92 -22.55 -22.94
C GLN A 251 -12.18 -22.60 -21.42
N LEU A 252 -12.67 -23.74 -20.91
CA LEU A 252 -12.90 -23.99 -19.48
C LEU A 252 -11.76 -24.78 -18.83
N ASP A 253 -10.70 -25.09 -19.57
CA ASP A 253 -9.59 -25.85 -19.00
C ASP A 253 -8.80 -24.96 -18.03
N ASP A 254 -8.59 -25.50 -16.83
CA ASP A 254 -7.76 -24.98 -15.75
C ASP A 254 -6.77 -26.11 -15.39
N THR A 255 -5.51 -25.94 -15.77
CA THR A 255 -4.50 -27.02 -15.73
C THR A 255 -3.97 -27.26 -14.33
N ASP A 256 -3.79 -26.18 -13.55
CA ASP A 256 -3.24 -26.26 -12.21
C ASP A 256 -4.30 -26.18 -11.12
N TYR A 257 -5.59 -26.03 -11.48
CA TYR A 257 -6.75 -26.10 -10.61
C TYR A 257 -6.82 -24.99 -9.56
N ASP A 258 -6.28 -23.80 -9.85
CA ASP A 258 -6.35 -22.64 -8.97
C ASP A 258 -7.66 -21.83 -9.10
N GLY A 259 -8.52 -22.20 -10.05
CA GLY A 259 -9.81 -21.57 -10.28
C GLY A 259 -9.78 -20.44 -11.31
N VAL A 260 -8.63 -20.16 -11.93
CA VAL A 260 -8.50 -19.30 -13.10
C VAL A 260 -8.23 -20.17 -14.33
N ILE A 261 -8.96 -19.94 -15.42
CA ILE A 261 -8.82 -20.74 -16.63
C ILE A 261 -7.51 -20.44 -17.34
N ASN A 262 -6.92 -21.43 -18.02
CA ASN A 262 -5.60 -21.35 -18.65
C ASN A 262 -5.36 -20.13 -19.56
N ASN A 263 -6.41 -19.60 -20.20
CA ASN A 263 -6.28 -18.46 -21.10
C ASN A 263 -6.18 -17.12 -20.35
N ASP A 264 -6.73 -17.05 -19.14
CA ASP A 264 -6.72 -15.86 -18.28
C ASP A 264 -5.66 -15.97 -17.18
N ASP A 265 -5.13 -17.17 -16.95
CA ASP A 265 -4.13 -17.49 -15.96
C ASP A 265 -2.71 -17.12 -16.44
N LEU A 266 -2.16 -16.07 -15.83
CA LEU A 266 -0.79 -15.59 -16.05
C LEU A 266 0.25 -16.43 -15.29
N CYS A 267 -0.21 -17.27 -14.38
CA CYS A 267 0.55 -18.06 -13.42
C CYS A 267 0.24 -19.57 -13.53
N PRO A 268 0.44 -20.21 -14.71
CA PRO A 268 -0.08 -21.55 -15.08
C PRO A 268 0.49 -22.77 -14.35
N ASN A 269 1.20 -22.57 -13.23
CA ASN A 269 1.73 -23.62 -12.38
C ASN A 269 1.64 -23.25 -10.89
N THR A 270 0.53 -22.67 -10.46
CA THR A 270 0.20 -22.45 -9.06
C THR A 270 0.26 -23.76 -8.29
N ARG A 271 0.92 -23.72 -7.12
CA ARG A 271 1.12 -24.93 -6.30
C ARG A 271 -0.20 -25.33 -5.64
N GLU A 272 -0.40 -26.64 -5.44
CA GLU A 272 -1.63 -27.18 -4.83
C GLU A 272 -2.03 -26.53 -3.49
N GLN A 273 -1.04 -26.14 -2.69
CA GLN A 273 -1.26 -25.47 -1.40
C GLN A 273 -1.70 -23.99 -1.52
N ASP A 274 -1.46 -23.38 -2.68
CA ASP A 274 -1.64 -21.95 -2.95
C ASP A 274 -2.86 -21.67 -3.87
N GLN A 275 -3.43 -22.69 -4.52
CA GLN A 275 -4.62 -22.62 -5.40
C GLN A 275 -5.80 -21.82 -4.82
N GLY A 276 -6.01 -21.85 -3.49
CA GLY A 276 -7.12 -21.13 -2.84
C GLY A 276 -6.84 -19.65 -2.53
N LEU A 277 -5.66 -19.15 -2.90
CA LEU A 277 -5.14 -17.84 -2.52
C LEU A 277 -4.82 -16.95 -3.73
N VAL A 278 -5.06 -17.43 -4.95
CA VAL A 278 -4.75 -16.71 -6.19
C VAL A 278 -5.62 -15.47 -6.36
N ASP A 279 -5.08 -14.47 -7.06
CA ASP A 279 -5.82 -13.29 -7.49
C ASP A 279 -6.60 -13.56 -8.81
N SER A 280 -7.08 -12.49 -9.47
CA SER A 280 -7.83 -12.63 -10.72
C SER A 280 -6.99 -13.13 -11.89
N ASP A 281 -5.66 -13.06 -11.78
CA ASP A 281 -4.73 -13.38 -12.85
C ASP A 281 -4.13 -14.79 -12.67
N GLY A 282 -4.66 -15.57 -11.71
CA GLY A 282 -4.18 -16.93 -11.38
C GLY A 282 -2.93 -16.92 -10.50
N CYS A 283 -2.48 -15.75 -10.03
CA CYS A 283 -1.22 -15.66 -9.31
C CYS A 283 -1.45 -15.72 -7.80
N ALA A 284 -0.87 -16.73 -7.15
CA ALA A 284 -0.78 -16.76 -5.70
C ALA A 284 0.15 -15.64 -5.20
N PRO A 285 0.01 -15.19 -3.93
CA PRO A 285 0.95 -14.24 -3.32
C PRO A 285 2.43 -14.68 -3.41
N SER A 286 2.68 -15.98 -3.48
CA SER A 286 4.03 -16.56 -3.66
C SER A 286 4.58 -16.49 -5.09
N GLN A 287 3.78 -16.01 -6.03
CA GLN A 287 4.09 -15.87 -7.46
C GLN A 287 4.08 -14.41 -7.93
N LEU A 288 3.76 -13.48 -7.04
CA LEU A 288 3.75 -12.04 -7.31
C LEU A 288 5.12 -11.42 -6.98
N ASP A 289 5.51 -10.42 -7.77
CA ASP A 289 6.69 -9.57 -7.57
C ASP A 289 6.25 -8.12 -7.85
N GLY A 290 5.80 -7.43 -6.81
CA GLY A 290 5.07 -6.17 -6.88
C GLY A 290 5.92 -4.99 -7.36
N ASP A 291 7.22 -5.02 -7.09
CA ASP A 291 8.15 -3.95 -7.47
C ASP A 291 9.11 -4.31 -8.61
N ASN A 292 9.08 -5.57 -9.06
CA ASN A 292 9.84 -6.14 -10.17
C ASN A 292 11.36 -6.10 -9.94
N ASP A 293 11.79 -6.34 -8.71
CA ASP A 293 13.21 -6.43 -8.35
C ASP A 293 13.81 -7.84 -8.52
N GLY A 294 12.96 -8.85 -8.76
CA GLY A 294 13.33 -10.24 -8.96
C GLY A 294 13.19 -11.13 -7.73
N VAL A 295 12.64 -10.62 -6.61
CA VAL A 295 12.26 -11.39 -5.43
C VAL A 295 10.72 -11.36 -5.30
N MET A 296 10.12 -12.52 -5.01
CA MET A 296 8.66 -12.62 -4.89
C MET A 296 8.17 -11.98 -3.60
N ASP A 297 6.97 -11.38 -3.60
CA ASP A 297 6.34 -10.66 -2.49
C ASP A 297 6.29 -11.47 -1.18
N ASP A 298 6.19 -12.80 -1.24
CA ASP A 298 6.17 -13.68 -0.06
C ASP A 298 7.54 -13.87 0.60
N ALA A 299 8.62 -13.61 -0.15
CA ALA A 299 10.01 -13.68 0.26
C ALA A 299 10.68 -12.29 0.34
N ASP A 300 10.02 -11.26 -0.19
CA ASP A 300 10.52 -9.90 -0.26
C ASP A 300 10.25 -9.12 1.04
N GLN A 301 11.32 -8.60 1.63
CA GLN A 301 11.30 -7.78 2.84
C GLN A 301 11.26 -6.27 2.51
N CYS A 302 11.49 -5.91 1.25
CA CYS A 302 11.63 -4.57 0.73
C CYS A 302 10.67 -4.31 -0.46
N PRO A 303 9.33 -4.32 -0.24
CA PRO A 303 8.28 -4.35 -1.28
C PRO A 303 8.13 -3.08 -2.15
N ASN A 304 9.14 -2.20 -2.19
CA ASN A 304 9.15 -0.97 -3.00
C ASN A 304 10.57 -0.66 -3.53
N THR A 305 11.39 -1.66 -3.78
CA THR A 305 12.69 -1.50 -4.42
C THR A 305 12.53 -0.83 -5.79
N PRO A 306 13.27 0.26 -6.06
CA PRO A 306 13.21 0.92 -7.36
C PRO A 306 13.66 0.00 -8.52
N PRO A 307 12.94 -0.03 -9.66
CA PRO A 307 13.27 -0.89 -10.79
C PRO A 307 14.70 -0.70 -11.30
N GLY A 308 15.42 -1.81 -11.48
CA GLY A 308 16.78 -1.85 -12.03
C GLY A 308 17.91 -1.70 -11.00
N VAL A 309 17.58 -1.63 -9.71
CA VAL A 309 18.57 -1.74 -8.62
C VAL A 309 18.85 -3.23 -8.36
N THR A 310 20.12 -3.58 -8.15
CA THR A 310 20.49 -4.96 -7.79
C THR A 310 20.17 -5.22 -6.32
N VAL A 311 19.34 -6.22 -6.05
CA VAL A 311 18.92 -6.65 -4.71
C VAL A 311 19.57 -7.96 -4.27
N ASP A 312 19.56 -8.21 -2.98
CA ASP A 312 19.95 -9.49 -2.40
C ASP A 312 18.80 -10.52 -2.43
N SER A 313 18.96 -11.66 -1.74
CA SER A 313 17.95 -12.73 -1.74
C SER A 313 16.65 -12.38 -1.00
N THR A 314 16.58 -11.22 -0.34
CA THR A 314 15.42 -10.74 0.42
C THR A 314 14.75 -9.53 -0.21
N GLY A 315 15.10 -9.18 -1.45
CA GLY A 315 14.52 -8.06 -2.20
C GLY A 315 15.08 -6.70 -1.77
N CYS A 316 16.07 -6.67 -0.88
CA CYS A 316 16.62 -5.42 -0.40
C CYS A 316 17.82 -4.98 -1.24
N ALA A 317 17.78 -3.73 -1.70
CA ALA A 317 18.91 -3.10 -2.36
C ALA A 317 20.04 -2.89 -1.36
N SER A 318 21.28 -3.12 -1.79
CA SER A 318 22.47 -2.87 -0.95
C SER A 318 22.61 -1.41 -0.45
N SER A 319 21.82 -0.47 -0.98
CA SER A 319 21.73 0.92 -0.51
C SER A 319 20.75 1.15 0.65
N THR A 320 19.95 0.14 1.02
CA THR A 320 18.96 0.18 2.10
C THR A 320 19.22 -0.87 3.18
N ASN A 321 20.23 -1.71 3.02
CA ASN A 321 20.67 -2.61 4.07
C ASN A 321 21.18 -1.80 5.28
N ASP A 322 20.87 -2.31 6.45
CA ASP A 322 21.28 -1.82 7.76
C ASP A 322 21.70 -3.09 8.51
N ASP A 323 22.92 -3.54 8.23
CA ASP A 323 23.41 -4.89 8.59
C ASP A 323 23.44 -5.10 10.12
N ASP A 324 23.62 -4.03 10.90
CA ASP A 324 23.66 -4.08 12.38
C ASP A 324 22.35 -3.64 13.05
N GLY A 325 21.41 -3.08 12.29
CA GLY A 325 20.06 -2.74 12.71
C GLY A 325 19.99 -1.53 13.64
N ASP A 326 20.95 -0.62 13.55
CA ASP A 326 21.02 0.56 14.41
C ASP A 326 20.14 1.74 13.95
N GLY A 327 19.57 1.63 12.74
CA GLY A 327 18.69 2.61 12.13
C GLY A 327 19.37 3.50 11.08
N VAL A 328 20.66 3.31 10.78
CA VAL A 328 21.40 3.98 9.71
C VAL A 328 21.81 2.94 8.65
N VAL A 329 21.39 3.15 7.41
CA VAL A 329 21.71 2.22 6.31
C VAL A 329 23.22 2.20 6.01
N ASP A 330 23.76 1.04 5.66
CA ASP A 330 25.17 0.74 5.39
C ASP A 330 25.87 1.77 4.47
N LEU A 331 25.12 2.36 3.53
CA LEU A 331 25.63 3.38 2.62
C LEU A 331 26.07 4.67 3.35
N TYR A 332 25.43 4.98 4.46
CA TYR A 332 25.66 6.16 5.29
C TYR A 332 26.22 5.83 6.68
N ASP A 333 26.30 4.54 7.01
CA ASP A 333 26.84 4.06 8.27
C ASP A 333 28.38 3.99 8.23
N LEU A 334 29.02 4.75 9.14
CA LEU A 334 30.47 4.74 9.35
C LEU A 334 30.90 3.73 10.42
N CYS A 335 29.93 3.12 11.10
CA CYS A 335 30.08 2.27 12.27
C CYS A 335 29.32 0.93 12.11
N PRO A 336 29.66 0.07 11.13
CA PRO A 336 28.88 -1.10 10.66
C PRO A 336 28.74 -2.30 11.62
N ASN A 337 28.97 -2.10 12.92
CA ASN A 337 28.82 -3.12 13.96
C ASN A 337 28.33 -2.50 15.28
N THR A 338 27.52 -1.45 15.19
CA THR A 338 26.88 -0.84 16.35
C THR A 338 25.94 -1.84 17.01
N VAL A 339 25.96 -1.86 18.34
CA VAL A 339 25.13 -2.80 19.10
C VAL A 339 23.67 -2.47 18.89
N LEU A 340 22.89 -3.45 18.43
CA LEU A 340 21.44 -3.35 18.26
C LEU A 340 20.76 -2.63 19.43
N SER A 341 19.96 -1.60 19.14
CA SER A 341 19.29 -0.69 20.09
C SER A 341 20.16 0.34 20.82
N ALA A 342 21.44 0.51 20.44
CA ALA A 342 22.21 1.68 20.87
C ALA A 342 21.60 2.96 20.29
N VAL A 343 21.70 4.07 21.02
CA VAL A 343 21.36 5.39 20.47
C VAL A 343 22.55 5.84 19.64
N VAL A 344 22.34 6.01 18.34
CA VAL A 344 23.38 6.37 17.37
C VAL A 344 23.21 7.79 16.85
N ASP A 345 24.30 8.36 16.34
CA ASP A 345 24.26 9.61 15.60
C ASP A 345 23.81 9.41 14.15
N GLN A 346 23.90 10.46 13.32
CA GLN A 346 23.47 10.40 11.92
C GLN A 346 24.34 9.50 11.02
N ASN A 347 25.50 9.04 11.52
CA ASN A 347 26.45 8.20 10.80
C ASN A 347 26.48 6.76 11.36
N GLY A 348 25.48 6.36 12.16
CA GLY A 348 25.41 5.02 12.76
C GLY A 348 26.36 4.82 13.94
N CYS A 349 27.03 5.87 14.43
CA CYS A 349 27.99 5.70 15.52
C CYS A 349 27.33 5.94 16.87
N SER A 350 27.43 4.95 17.77
CA SER A 350 27.05 5.15 19.18
C SER A 350 28.13 5.95 19.93
N ASN A 351 27.79 6.52 21.08
CA ASN A 351 28.77 7.20 21.96
C ASN A 351 29.96 6.31 22.38
N ALA A 352 29.84 4.98 22.27
CA ALA A 352 30.95 4.06 22.57
C ALA A 352 31.90 3.85 21.39
N GLN A 353 31.55 4.36 20.20
CA GLN A 353 32.29 4.22 18.96
C GLN A 353 32.84 5.54 18.41
N LEU A 354 32.55 6.66 19.07
CA LEU A 354 33.07 7.97 18.69
C LEU A 354 34.50 8.15 19.22
N ASP A 355 35.34 8.72 18.37
CA ASP A 355 36.72 9.15 18.64
C ASP A 355 36.85 10.54 17.98
N SER A 356 36.61 11.58 18.76
CA SER A 356 36.37 12.94 18.29
C SER A 356 37.65 13.64 17.82
N ASP A 357 38.80 13.31 18.39
CA ASP A 357 40.10 13.89 18.00
C ASP A 357 40.95 12.95 17.12
N GLY A 358 40.55 11.69 16.99
CA GLY A 358 41.11 10.71 16.07
C GLY A 358 42.46 10.15 16.53
N ASP A 359 42.70 10.12 17.85
CA ASP A 359 43.94 9.65 18.44
C ASP A 359 43.98 8.11 18.63
N GLY A 360 42.84 7.44 18.44
CA GLY A 360 42.65 6.00 18.58
C GLY A 360 42.06 5.54 19.91
N VAL A 361 41.71 6.46 20.81
CA VAL A 361 41.00 6.20 22.07
C VAL A 361 39.58 6.77 21.97
N MET A 362 38.58 5.95 22.29
CA MET A 362 37.18 6.35 22.14
C MET A 362 36.78 7.40 23.18
N ASP A 363 35.95 8.37 22.81
CA ASP A 363 35.47 9.50 23.62
C ASP A 363 34.96 9.09 25.02
N ASN A 364 34.38 7.90 25.14
CA ASN A 364 33.81 7.41 26.40
C ASN A 364 34.86 6.93 27.42
N VAL A 365 36.10 6.70 26.98
CA VAL A 365 37.25 6.26 27.79
C VAL A 365 38.45 7.19 27.64
N ASP A 366 38.38 8.19 26.76
CA ASP A 366 39.40 9.21 26.56
C ASP A 366 39.35 10.29 27.66
N GLN A 367 40.49 10.48 28.34
CA GLN A 367 40.69 11.50 29.37
C GLN A 367 41.22 12.82 28.79
N CYS A 368 41.68 12.81 27.54
CA CYS A 368 42.33 13.88 26.82
C CYS A 368 41.63 14.18 25.48
N PRO A 369 40.38 14.70 25.49
CA PRO A 369 39.47 14.82 24.33
C PRO A 369 39.86 15.84 23.25
N SER A 370 41.13 16.23 23.18
CA SER A 370 41.65 17.23 22.24
C SER A 370 43.13 16.99 21.95
N THR A 371 43.55 15.74 21.93
CA THR A 371 44.90 15.33 21.60
C THR A 371 45.23 15.71 20.16
N PRO A 372 46.35 16.42 19.91
CA PRO A 372 46.70 16.85 18.56
C PRO A 372 46.87 15.66 17.60
N ALA A 373 46.21 15.75 16.43
CA ALA A 373 46.24 14.69 15.43
C ALA A 373 47.67 14.28 15.02
N GLY A 374 47.95 12.98 15.10
CA GLY A 374 49.23 12.37 14.72
C GLY A 374 50.25 12.24 15.86
N GLU A 375 49.92 12.68 17.07
CA GLU A 375 50.69 12.36 18.26
C GLU A 375 50.42 10.92 18.71
N SER A 376 51.41 10.30 19.34
CA SER A 376 51.25 8.98 19.94
C SER A 376 50.70 9.14 21.36
N VAL A 377 49.57 8.50 21.63
CA VAL A 377 48.87 8.56 22.92
C VAL A 377 49.05 7.28 23.74
N ASP A 378 48.81 7.40 25.04
CA ASP A 378 48.72 6.27 25.94
C ASP A 378 47.32 5.62 25.93
N THR A 379 47.01 4.78 26.92
CA THR A 379 45.71 4.09 26.99
C THR A 379 44.55 4.99 27.40
N ASP A 380 44.84 6.18 27.94
CA ASP A 380 43.86 7.15 28.40
C ASP A 380 43.64 8.28 27.37
N GLY A 381 44.23 8.17 26.17
CA GLY A 381 44.12 9.15 25.09
C GLY A 381 45.06 10.34 25.24
N CYS A 382 45.99 10.30 26.19
CA CYS A 382 46.86 11.45 26.46
C CYS A 382 48.18 11.34 25.72
N SER A 383 48.56 12.40 25.00
CA SER A 383 49.92 12.55 24.48
C SER A 383 50.91 12.88 25.61
N ILE A 384 52.21 12.68 25.35
CA ILE A 384 53.28 13.09 26.27
C ILE A 384 53.21 14.60 26.62
N ALA A 385 52.66 15.42 25.74
CA ALA A 385 52.52 16.86 25.96
C ALA A 385 51.26 17.26 26.74
N GLN A 386 50.40 16.29 27.10
CA GLN A 386 49.19 16.52 27.90
C GLN A 386 49.25 15.84 29.27
N LEU A 387 50.29 15.06 29.53
CA LEU A 387 50.50 14.42 30.83
C LEU A 387 51.08 15.44 31.81
N ASP A 388 50.40 15.59 32.94
CA ASP A 388 50.77 16.40 34.10
C ASP A 388 50.44 15.58 35.35
N SER A 389 51.40 14.79 35.81
CA SER A 389 51.22 13.72 36.79
C SER A 389 50.85 14.25 38.19
N ASP A 390 51.33 15.43 38.57
CA ASP A 390 51.06 16.06 39.86
C ASP A 390 50.07 17.23 39.80
N ASN A 391 49.62 17.60 38.59
CA ASN A 391 48.63 18.64 38.29
C ASN A 391 49.07 20.03 38.76
N ASP A 392 50.37 20.33 38.66
CA ASP A 392 50.93 21.63 39.01
C ASP A 392 50.83 22.67 37.87
N GLY A 393 50.46 22.22 36.67
CA GLY A 393 50.31 23.02 35.46
C GLY A 393 51.52 23.02 34.52
N VAL A 394 52.52 22.17 34.75
CA VAL A 394 53.69 21.96 33.90
C VAL A 394 53.73 20.50 33.45
N ASP A 395 53.66 20.28 32.13
CA ASP A 395 53.61 18.92 31.58
C ASP A 395 54.88 18.09 31.97
N ASP A 396 54.70 16.80 32.23
CA ASP A 396 55.71 15.81 32.66
C ASP A 396 57.01 15.85 31.81
N SER A 397 56.88 16.22 30.53
CA SER A 397 57.99 16.27 29.59
C SER A 397 59.01 17.40 29.86
N ILE A 398 58.58 18.44 30.58
CA ILE A 398 59.37 19.63 30.91
C ILE A 398 59.43 19.90 32.41
N ASP A 399 58.64 19.19 33.20
CA ASP A 399 58.66 19.23 34.66
C ASP A 399 59.94 18.58 35.24
N GLN A 400 60.62 19.32 36.12
CA GLN A 400 61.81 18.87 36.85
C GLN A 400 61.49 18.42 38.28
N CYS A 401 60.27 18.68 38.73
CA CYS A 401 59.76 18.44 40.07
C CYS A 401 58.44 17.63 40.00
N PRO A 402 58.47 16.34 39.59
CA PRO A 402 57.30 15.51 39.25
C PRO A 402 56.38 15.11 40.42
N SER A 403 56.43 15.82 41.54
CA SER A 403 55.66 15.56 42.77
C SER A 403 55.49 16.84 43.58
N THR A 404 55.23 17.95 42.90
CA THR A 404 54.98 19.26 43.50
C THR A 404 53.71 19.24 44.35
N PRO A 405 53.78 19.71 45.62
CA PRO A 405 52.62 19.69 46.49
C PRO A 405 51.43 20.45 45.90
N ALA A 406 50.27 19.79 45.88
CA ALA A 406 49.06 20.33 45.27
C ALA A 406 48.68 21.72 45.82
N GLY A 407 48.55 22.69 44.92
CA GLY A 407 48.16 24.07 45.24
C GLY A 407 49.33 25.04 45.48
N GLU A 408 50.58 24.59 45.37
CA GLU A 408 51.73 25.49 45.28
C GLU A 408 51.78 26.22 43.94
N LEU A 409 52.35 27.43 43.97
CA LEU A 409 52.67 28.13 42.73
C LEU A 409 54.03 27.65 42.27
N VAL A 410 54.08 27.14 41.04
CA VAL A 410 55.30 26.56 40.47
C VAL A 410 55.98 27.50 39.49
N ASP A 411 57.28 27.30 39.31
CA ASP A 411 58.06 27.99 38.29
C ASP A 411 57.88 27.34 36.90
N ALA A 412 58.65 27.79 35.90
CA ALA A 412 58.55 27.26 34.54
C ALA A 412 59.06 25.80 34.38
N ASN A 413 59.62 25.22 35.44
CA ASN A 413 60.12 23.86 35.50
C ASN A 413 59.29 22.98 36.45
N GLY A 414 58.11 23.43 36.88
CA GLY A 414 57.23 22.68 37.79
C GLY A 414 57.66 22.69 39.25
N CYS A 415 58.67 23.47 39.66
CA CYS A 415 59.14 23.44 41.05
C CYS A 415 58.43 24.50 41.91
N GLY A 416 57.82 24.06 43.02
CA GLY A 416 57.26 24.93 44.06
C GLY A 416 58.35 25.54 44.95
N GLU A 417 58.02 26.62 45.69
CA GLU A 417 58.96 27.24 46.65
C GLU A 417 59.50 26.23 47.67
N SER A 418 58.67 25.26 48.08
CA SER A 418 59.06 24.23 49.05
C SER A 418 60.10 23.23 48.51
N GLN A 419 60.19 23.04 47.20
CA GLN A 419 61.13 22.09 46.59
C GLN A 419 62.43 22.77 46.14
N LEU A 420 62.59 24.07 46.41
CA LEU A 420 63.86 24.76 46.24
C LEU A 420 64.79 24.41 47.40
N ASP A 421 66.10 24.59 47.19
CA ASP A 421 67.13 24.46 48.23
C ASP A 421 67.62 25.88 48.55
N SER A 422 67.06 26.50 49.59
CA SER A 422 67.29 27.92 49.91
C SER A 422 68.68 28.20 50.47
N ASP A 423 69.28 27.25 51.20
CA ASP A 423 70.59 27.43 51.86
C ASP A 423 71.75 26.67 51.19
N HIS A 424 71.44 25.95 50.12
CA HIS A 424 72.36 25.22 49.24
C HIS A 424 73.13 24.12 49.98
N ASP A 425 72.49 23.44 50.93
CA ASP A 425 73.05 22.31 51.66
C ASP A 425 72.78 20.95 50.99
N SER A 426 72.07 20.94 49.85
CA SER A 426 71.62 19.79 49.06
C SER A 426 70.38 19.06 49.57
N VAL A 427 69.65 19.65 50.53
CA VAL A 427 68.31 19.22 50.96
C VAL A 427 67.32 20.32 50.57
N THR A 428 66.15 19.93 50.06
CA THR A 428 65.10 20.87 49.65
C THR A 428 64.33 21.38 50.87
N ASP A 429 63.78 22.60 50.79
CA ASP A 429 63.16 23.32 51.90
C ASP A 429 61.98 22.55 52.56
N ASP A 430 61.30 21.68 51.81
CA ASP A 430 60.22 20.80 52.29
C ASP A 430 60.74 19.66 53.19
N ASN A 431 62.00 19.27 53.00
CA ASN A 431 62.68 18.21 53.75
C ASN A 431 63.73 18.75 54.72
N ASP A 432 64.01 20.05 54.71
CA ASP A 432 65.01 20.69 55.57
C ASP A 432 64.41 21.16 56.92
N LEU A 433 64.78 20.45 58.00
CA LEU A 433 64.44 20.83 59.38
C LEU A 433 65.40 21.86 59.97
N CYS A 434 66.53 22.13 59.29
CA CYS A 434 67.64 22.95 59.74
C CYS A 434 67.94 24.11 58.75
N PRO A 435 66.96 24.99 58.47
CA PRO A 435 67.13 26.06 57.50
C PRO A 435 68.28 27.01 57.87
N GLY A 436 69.23 27.16 56.96
CA GLY A 436 70.41 28.00 57.12
C GLY A 436 71.67 27.23 57.52
N THR A 437 71.71 25.92 57.28
CA THR A 437 72.94 25.14 57.35
C THR A 437 73.97 25.72 56.36
N ALA A 438 75.21 25.84 56.81
CA ALA A 438 76.23 26.50 56.00
C ALA A 438 76.60 25.65 54.77
N VAL A 439 76.54 26.25 53.58
CA VAL A 439 76.96 25.65 52.30
C VAL A 439 78.24 24.80 52.43
N GLY A 440 78.16 23.55 51.99
CA GLY A 440 79.30 22.60 51.96
C GLY A 440 79.56 21.87 53.27
N LYS A 441 78.66 21.97 54.27
CA LYS A 441 78.60 21.03 55.39
C LYS A 441 77.99 19.70 54.93
N VAL A 442 78.39 18.62 55.59
CA VAL A 442 77.73 17.33 55.42
C VAL A 442 76.52 17.36 56.35
N VAL A 443 75.34 17.18 55.77
CA VAL A 443 74.06 17.17 56.46
C VAL A 443 73.45 15.78 56.40
N ASP A 444 72.52 15.48 57.32
CA ASP A 444 71.66 14.31 57.21
C ASP A 444 70.51 14.56 56.22
N ASN A 445 69.56 13.63 56.13
CA ASN A 445 68.43 13.74 55.21
C ASN A 445 67.45 14.88 55.57
N ASN A 446 67.61 15.49 56.74
CA ASN A 446 66.77 16.58 57.23
C ASN A 446 67.49 17.93 57.15
N GLY A 447 68.59 18.05 56.39
CA GLY A 447 69.38 19.29 56.26
C GLY A 447 70.20 19.65 57.51
N CYS A 448 70.28 18.76 58.49
CA CYS A 448 70.96 19.05 59.75
C CYS A 448 72.42 18.58 59.73
N ALA A 449 73.36 19.50 59.94
CA ALA A 449 74.76 19.13 60.19
C ALA A 449 74.91 18.48 61.58
N ASP A 450 76.02 17.76 61.80
CA ASP A 450 76.31 17.07 63.08
C ASP A 450 76.12 17.93 64.34
N ASN A 451 76.32 19.25 64.24
CA ASN A 451 76.22 20.21 65.34
C ASN A 451 74.83 20.87 65.48
N GLN A 452 73.82 20.40 64.75
CA GLN A 452 72.45 20.89 64.75
C GLN A 452 71.43 19.79 65.11
N ARG A 453 71.87 18.53 65.28
CA ARG A 453 70.97 17.39 65.54
C ARG A 453 70.60 17.25 67.02
N ASP A 454 69.35 16.91 67.23
CA ASP A 454 68.69 16.54 68.49
C ASP A 454 67.71 15.41 68.13
N SER A 455 68.18 14.17 68.25
CA SER A 455 67.57 12.99 67.64
C SER A 455 66.34 12.48 68.40
N ASP A 456 66.20 12.78 69.69
CA ASP A 456 65.04 12.42 70.49
C ASP A 456 64.15 13.63 70.89
N TYR A 457 64.55 14.83 70.47
CA TYR A 457 63.84 16.09 70.65
C TYR A 457 63.63 16.47 72.11
N ASP A 458 64.54 16.07 73.00
CA ASP A 458 64.50 16.41 74.41
C ASP A 458 65.05 17.82 74.71
N GLY A 459 65.65 18.46 73.70
CA GLY A 459 66.21 19.81 73.75
C GLY A 459 67.71 19.86 74.05
N ILE A 460 68.38 18.70 74.15
CA ILE A 460 69.83 18.55 74.24
C ILE A 460 70.35 18.05 72.89
N LEU A 461 71.38 18.69 72.34
CA LEU A 461 71.96 18.25 71.06
C LEU A 461 72.63 16.88 71.23
N ASP A 462 72.61 16.05 70.19
CA ASP A 462 73.23 14.71 70.18
C ASP A 462 74.69 14.71 70.68
N SER A 463 75.42 15.80 70.43
CA SER A 463 76.82 15.92 70.86
C SER A 463 77.00 16.10 72.37
N ASP A 464 75.95 16.52 73.06
CA ASP A 464 75.90 16.82 74.50
C ASP A 464 74.99 15.86 75.29
N ASP A 465 74.30 14.93 74.61
CA ASP A 465 73.36 13.95 75.17
C ASP A 465 74.03 12.56 75.44
N GLN A 466 73.81 11.97 76.62
CA GLN A 466 74.28 10.62 76.96
C GLN A 466 73.37 9.50 76.44
N CYS A 467 72.10 9.81 76.20
CA CYS A 467 71.10 8.93 75.64
C CYS A 467 70.48 9.53 74.35
N PRO A 468 71.25 9.81 73.27
CA PRO A 468 70.81 10.62 72.11
C PRO A 468 69.58 10.14 71.33
N ASN A 469 68.98 9.00 71.69
CA ASN A 469 67.83 8.44 70.99
C ASN A 469 66.67 8.12 71.95
N GLU A 470 66.73 8.54 73.22
CA GLU A 470 65.73 8.23 74.23
C GLU A 470 65.36 9.47 75.03
N PHE A 471 64.21 10.07 74.67
CA PHE A 471 63.74 11.33 75.25
C PHE A 471 63.99 11.43 76.77
N GLY A 472 64.93 12.31 77.13
CA GLY A 472 65.29 12.60 78.49
C GLY A 472 64.49 13.72 79.13
N THR A 473 64.39 13.69 80.45
CA THR A 473 64.05 14.90 81.22
C THR A 473 65.17 15.31 82.17
N GLN A 474 66.22 14.50 82.23
CA GLN A 474 67.39 14.73 83.06
C GLN A 474 68.41 15.60 82.33
N ALA A 475 69.33 16.19 83.07
CA ALA A 475 70.30 17.14 82.52
C ALA A 475 71.35 16.50 81.59
N ASP A 476 71.44 15.18 81.59
CA ASP A 476 72.28 14.35 80.74
C ASP A 476 71.53 13.71 79.56
N GLY A 477 70.25 14.04 79.38
CA GLY A 477 69.41 13.59 78.26
C GLY A 477 68.80 12.19 78.42
N CYS A 478 68.85 11.58 79.62
CA CYS A 478 68.31 10.22 79.82
C CYS A 478 66.94 10.18 80.55
N PRO A 479 66.08 9.16 80.31
CA PRO A 479 64.79 8.95 81.00
C PRO A 479 64.90 8.64 82.51
N GLU A 480 63.82 8.80 83.28
CA GLU A 480 63.75 8.46 84.73
C GLU A 480 63.33 6.98 84.95
N GLU A 481 64.06 6.21 85.77
CA GLU A 481 63.82 4.75 85.99
C GLU A 481 62.64 4.41 86.93
N THR A 482 61.99 3.24 86.72
CA THR A 482 60.82 2.73 87.49
C THR A 482 61.16 1.53 88.41
N ILE A 483 60.53 1.43 89.59
CA ILE A 483 60.78 0.37 90.61
C ILE A 483 59.88 -0.87 90.40
N PRO A 484 60.39 -2.12 90.52
CA PRO A 484 59.60 -3.36 90.34
C PRO A 484 58.54 -3.66 91.42
N ILE A 485 57.49 -4.40 91.05
CA ILE A 485 56.37 -4.83 91.92
C ILE A 485 56.09 -6.35 91.86
N CYS A 486 55.63 -6.96 92.97
CA CYS A 486 55.19 -8.37 93.00
C CYS A 486 53.80 -8.60 93.65
N ASP A 487 53.08 -9.62 93.16
CA ASP A 487 51.86 -10.16 93.76
C ASP A 487 52.13 -11.52 94.43
N ILE A 488 51.58 -11.75 95.63
CA ILE A 488 51.83 -12.93 96.47
C ILE A 488 50.61 -13.86 96.51
N TYR A 489 50.82 -15.14 96.22
CA TYR A 489 49.83 -16.22 96.25
C TYR A 489 50.24 -17.28 97.28
N TYR A 490 49.28 -18.00 97.87
CA TYR A 490 49.56 -19.15 98.73
C TYR A 490 48.61 -20.32 98.47
N SER A 491 49.06 -21.53 98.79
CA SER A 491 48.29 -22.77 98.64
C SER A 491 48.74 -23.82 99.65
N ILE A 492 47.83 -24.65 100.16
CA ILE A 492 48.19 -25.75 101.05
C ILE A 492 49.05 -26.74 100.25
N LYS A 493 50.10 -27.28 100.84
CA LYS A 493 51.05 -28.18 100.16
C LYS A 493 50.39 -29.38 99.48
N SER A 494 49.28 -29.89 100.02
CA SER A 494 48.50 -30.99 99.44
C SER A 494 47.81 -30.62 98.14
N ASP A 495 47.48 -29.33 97.95
CA ASP A 495 46.66 -28.84 96.86
C ASP A 495 47.50 -28.43 95.63
N GLY A 496 48.83 -28.48 95.75
CA GLY A 496 49.77 -28.07 94.71
C GLY A 496 50.07 -26.56 94.74
N ILE A 497 50.73 -26.06 93.70
CA ILE A 497 51.15 -24.66 93.59
C ILE A 497 50.07 -23.85 92.86
N VAL A 498 49.63 -22.72 93.43
CA VAL A 498 48.69 -21.78 92.81
C VAL A 498 49.41 -20.48 92.44
N THR A 499 49.21 -20.02 91.21
CA THR A 499 49.85 -18.79 90.67
C THR A 499 48.89 -17.91 89.84
N ALA A 500 47.58 -18.05 90.09
CA ALA A 500 46.52 -17.33 89.39
C ALA A 500 45.27 -17.23 90.28
N GLY A 501 44.55 -16.11 90.21
CA GLY A 501 43.41 -15.76 91.08
C GLY A 501 43.61 -14.39 91.71
N ASP A 502 42.81 -14.04 92.72
CA ASP A 502 43.08 -12.85 93.53
C ASP A 502 44.33 -13.09 94.39
N ALA A 503 45.32 -12.21 94.27
CA ALA A 503 46.53 -12.28 95.08
C ALA A 503 46.19 -12.08 96.56
N ALA A 504 46.87 -12.82 97.43
CA ALA A 504 46.70 -12.66 98.87
C ALA A 504 47.35 -11.36 99.39
N LEU A 505 48.40 -10.90 98.72
CA LEU A 505 48.96 -9.55 98.84
C LEU A 505 49.34 -9.07 97.44
N SER A 506 48.87 -7.89 97.04
CA SER A 506 49.17 -7.31 95.72
C SER A 506 50.17 -6.15 95.81
N SER A 507 50.93 -5.93 94.73
CA SER A 507 51.79 -4.75 94.52
C SER A 507 52.84 -4.51 95.62
N VAL A 508 53.55 -5.56 96.02
CA VAL A 508 54.63 -5.49 97.00
C VAL A 508 55.87 -4.89 96.35
N SER A 509 56.20 -3.65 96.72
CA SER A 509 57.46 -2.96 96.38
C SER A 509 57.96 -2.16 97.60
N GLY A 510 59.11 -2.55 98.18
CA GLY A 510 59.81 -1.76 99.20
C GLY A 510 59.19 -1.63 100.61
N GLY A 511 58.11 -2.35 100.98
CA GLY A 511 57.44 -2.22 102.30
C GLY A 511 56.97 -3.52 102.97
N MET A 512 56.65 -3.50 104.28
CA MET A 512 56.20 -4.67 105.08
C MET A 512 54.72 -5.05 104.86
N GLY A 513 54.46 -6.21 104.26
CA GLY A 513 53.13 -6.84 104.18
C GLY A 513 52.86 -7.87 105.29
N ILE A 514 51.58 -8.20 105.56
CA ILE A 514 51.20 -9.28 106.49
C ILE A 514 50.21 -10.23 105.81
N LEU A 515 50.55 -11.52 105.73
CA LEU A 515 49.72 -12.59 105.17
C LEU A 515 49.19 -13.50 106.30
N GLN A 516 47.87 -13.56 106.49
CA GLN A 516 47.25 -14.36 107.55
C GLN A 516 46.69 -15.66 106.97
N ILE A 517 47.16 -16.82 107.47
CA ILE A 517 46.73 -18.15 107.00
C ILE A 517 46.53 -19.13 108.18
N PRO A 518 45.71 -20.19 108.04
CA PRO A 518 45.58 -21.22 109.07
C PRO A 518 46.89 -21.99 109.33
N ALA A 519 46.92 -22.80 110.39
CA ALA A 519 48.04 -23.70 110.64
C ALA A 519 48.11 -24.80 109.56
N GLY A 520 49.32 -25.09 109.07
CA GLY A 520 49.56 -26.05 108.00
C GLY A 520 50.90 -25.84 107.29
N GLU A 521 51.19 -26.69 106.30
CA GLU A 521 52.31 -26.52 105.37
C GLU A 521 51.79 -25.89 104.07
N TYR A 522 52.42 -24.80 103.62
CA TYR A 522 51.98 -24.02 102.46
C TYR A 522 53.11 -23.74 101.48
N TYR A 523 52.78 -23.66 100.19
CA TYR A 523 53.58 -22.99 99.18
C TYR A 523 53.18 -21.52 99.11
N ILE A 524 54.16 -20.63 99.20
CA ILE A 524 54.00 -19.21 98.85
C ILE A 524 54.68 -18.98 97.52
N VAL A 525 54.03 -18.26 96.61
CA VAL A 525 54.58 -17.87 95.31
C VAL A 525 54.44 -16.36 95.12
N ALA A 526 55.54 -15.69 94.83
CA ALA A 526 55.56 -14.30 94.36
C ALA A 526 55.60 -14.29 92.83
N HIS A 527 54.67 -13.57 92.22
CA HIS A 527 54.66 -13.27 90.80
C HIS A 527 55.06 -11.81 90.61
N CYS A 528 56.25 -11.60 90.08
CA CYS A 528 56.87 -10.29 89.97
C CYS A 528 56.92 -9.83 88.52
N TYR A 529 56.75 -8.54 88.31
CA TYR A 529 56.79 -7.91 86.99
C TYR A 529 57.77 -6.75 87.03
N ASP A 530 58.67 -6.77 86.06
CA ASP A 530 59.59 -5.69 85.74
C ASP A 530 59.78 -5.68 84.22
N ASP A 531 59.73 -4.49 83.63
CA ASP A 531 59.95 -4.32 82.20
C ASP A 531 61.41 -4.59 81.84
N ASN A 532 62.33 -4.43 82.80
CA ASN A 532 63.72 -4.84 82.71
C ASN A 532 63.88 -6.28 83.22
N MET A 533 64.78 -7.06 82.62
CA MET A 533 64.99 -8.45 83.05
C MET A 533 65.66 -8.50 84.42
N VAL A 534 64.96 -8.98 85.44
CA VAL A 534 65.45 -8.98 86.82
C VAL A 534 65.59 -10.38 87.39
N ASN A 535 66.61 -10.60 88.22
CA ASN A 535 66.70 -11.76 89.09
C ASN A 535 65.88 -11.51 90.35
N VAL A 536 64.82 -12.28 90.58
CA VAL A 536 64.01 -12.19 91.80
C VAL A 536 64.29 -13.38 92.71
N THR A 537 64.67 -13.07 93.95
CA THR A 537 64.96 -14.05 94.99
C THR A 537 63.92 -13.99 96.10
N ILE A 538 63.25 -15.11 96.39
CA ILE A 538 62.40 -15.27 97.58
C ILE A 538 63.12 -16.07 98.67
N THR A 539 63.10 -15.58 99.89
CA THR A 539 63.72 -16.22 101.05
C THR A 539 62.69 -16.47 102.14
N SER A 540 62.56 -17.72 102.59
CA SER A 540 61.82 -18.12 103.79
C SER A 540 62.74 -18.89 104.77
N PRO A 541 62.33 -19.13 106.02
CA PRO A 541 63.14 -19.93 106.96
C PRO A 541 63.42 -21.36 106.51
N LEU A 542 62.65 -21.90 105.55
CA LEU A 542 62.81 -23.28 105.05
C LEU A 542 63.58 -23.36 103.73
N GLY A 543 63.88 -22.24 103.07
CA GLY A 543 64.66 -22.23 101.83
C GLY A 543 64.72 -20.88 101.11
N VAL A 544 65.65 -20.76 100.17
CA VAL A 544 65.84 -19.61 99.27
C VAL A 544 65.72 -20.10 97.83
N HIS A 545 64.98 -19.37 97.01
CA HIS A 545 64.83 -19.65 95.58
C HIS A 545 64.99 -18.37 94.77
N THR A 546 65.63 -18.46 93.60
CA THR A 546 65.87 -17.34 92.69
C THR A 546 65.44 -17.75 91.29
N GLU A 547 64.69 -16.88 90.63
CA GLU A 547 64.26 -17.04 89.23
C GLU A 547 64.57 -15.73 88.49
N SER A 548 64.77 -15.80 87.17
CA SER A 548 65.13 -14.65 86.34
C SER A 548 64.21 -14.48 85.13
N GLY A 549 63.88 -13.24 84.81
CA GLY A 549 63.01 -12.89 83.68
C GLY A 549 62.17 -11.63 83.96
N SER A 550 61.51 -11.11 82.93
CA SER A 550 60.63 -9.94 83.02
C SER A 550 59.30 -10.22 83.73
N SER A 551 58.91 -11.50 83.82
CA SER A 551 57.79 -11.93 84.65
C SER A 551 58.12 -13.27 85.29
N VAL A 552 58.42 -13.25 86.58
CA VAL A 552 58.93 -14.43 87.28
C VAL A 552 58.00 -14.87 88.39
N LYS A 553 57.88 -16.20 88.53
CA LYS A 553 57.12 -16.85 89.60
C LYS A 553 58.11 -17.60 90.48
N VAL A 554 58.43 -17.03 91.63
CA VAL A 554 59.38 -17.60 92.58
C VAL A 554 58.65 -18.03 93.84
N GLY A 555 58.91 -19.23 94.35
CA GLY A 555 58.16 -19.78 95.49
C GLY A 555 59.03 -20.34 96.60
N ALA A 556 58.49 -20.37 97.81
CA ALA A 556 59.11 -20.97 98.99
C ALA A 556 58.08 -21.76 99.81
N LEU A 557 58.56 -22.82 100.49
CA LEU A 557 57.75 -23.56 101.45
C LEU A 557 57.76 -22.85 102.80
N ILE A 558 56.61 -22.83 103.48
CA ILE A 558 56.49 -22.36 104.87
C ILE A 558 55.63 -23.34 105.68
N VAL A 559 55.85 -23.35 107.00
CA VAL A 559 55.05 -24.14 107.95
C VAL A 559 54.60 -23.22 109.08
N ILE A 560 53.31 -23.25 109.39
CA ILE A 560 52.66 -22.48 110.46
C ILE A 560 52.05 -23.49 111.45
N GLU A 561 52.40 -23.44 112.74
CA GLU A 561 51.97 -24.40 113.78
C GLU A 561 51.03 -23.75 114.80
N GLU A 562 50.04 -24.48 115.34
CA GLU A 562 48.98 -23.93 116.21
C GLU A 562 49.46 -23.40 117.59
N ASP A 563 50.64 -23.81 118.07
CA ASP A 563 51.06 -23.64 119.48
C ASP A 563 52.17 -22.60 119.69
N MET A 564 52.39 -21.69 118.73
CA MET A 564 53.36 -20.60 118.89
C MET A 564 52.89 -19.29 118.26
N SER A 565 53.13 -18.19 118.97
CA SER A 565 52.99 -16.79 118.53
C SER A 565 54.01 -16.39 117.43
N ASN A 566 54.35 -17.30 116.53
CA ASN A 566 55.46 -17.13 115.59
C ASN A 566 54.96 -16.65 114.23
N SER A 567 55.41 -15.47 113.86
CA SER A 567 55.27 -14.91 112.53
C SER A 567 56.47 -15.35 111.68
N VAL A 568 56.22 -15.77 110.43
CA VAL A 568 57.24 -16.31 109.51
C VAL A 568 57.65 -15.20 108.53
N PRO A 569 58.85 -14.62 108.63
CA PRO A 569 59.28 -13.58 107.71
C PRO A 569 59.63 -14.19 106.34
N VAL A 570 59.21 -13.50 105.28
CA VAL A 570 59.54 -13.81 103.89
C VAL A 570 60.09 -12.54 103.24
N SER A 571 61.21 -12.64 102.54
CA SER A 571 61.81 -11.51 101.82
C SER A 571 61.87 -11.77 100.32
N LEU A 572 61.72 -10.69 99.55
CA LEU A 572 61.87 -10.63 98.10
C LEU A 572 62.99 -9.65 97.79
N ALA A 573 63.94 -10.05 96.95
CA ALA A 573 65.02 -9.19 96.47
C ALA A 573 65.07 -9.22 94.94
N TRP A 574 65.35 -8.07 94.35
CA TRP A 574 65.46 -7.83 92.91
C TRP A 574 66.86 -7.29 92.61
N ASP A 575 67.48 -7.80 91.54
CA ASP A 575 68.79 -7.34 91.07
C ASP A 575 68.84 -7.48 89.54
N ASP A 576 69.02 -6.36 88.84
CA ASP A 576 69.12 -6.26 87.38
C ASP A 576 70.58 -6.13 86.88
N GLY A 577 71.54 -6.06 87.82
CA GLY A 577 72.98 -5.89 87.53
C GLY A 577 73.50 -4.46 87.69
N GLU A 578 72.62 -3.45 87.69
CA GLU A 578 72.97 -2.04 87.94
C GLU A 578 72.37 -1.55 89.27
N ASN A 579 71.15 -1.95 89.58
CA ASN A 579 70.39 -1.60 90.76
C ASN A 579 69.92 -2.84 91.54
N SER A 580 69.74 -2.70 92.87
CA SER A 580 69.18 -3.77 93.70
C SER A 580 68.10 -3.26 94.65
N TYR A 581 66.95 -3.92 94.67
CA TYR A 581 65.79 -3.58 95.50
C TYR A 581 65.40 -4.73 96.44
N GLN A 582 64.71 -4.45 97.55
CA GLN A 582 64.24 -5.48 98.49
C GLN A 582 62.89 -5.12 99.12
N ALA A 583 62.02 -6.12 99.34
CA ALA A 583 60.77 -6.04 100.06
C ALA A 583 60.64 -7.19 101.06
N ASN A 584 59.89 -6.99 102.13
CA ASN A 584 59.70 -7.99 103.18
C ASN A 584 58.21 -8.13 103.51
N PHE A 585 57.75 -9.31 103.86
CA PHE A 585 56.42 -9.51 104.43
C PHE A 585 56.46 -10.64 105.46
N VAL A 586 55.40 -10.77 106.25
CA VAL A 586 55.35 -11.74 107.34
C VAL A 586 54.09 -12.58 107.24
N VAL A 587 54.20 -13.88 107.49
CA VAL A 587 53.07 -14.82 107.48
C VAL A 587 52.68 -15.19 108.91
N GLU A 588 51.41 -15.07 109.28
CA GLU A 588 50.94 -15.31 110.65
C GLU A 588 49.68 -16.19 110.69
N LEU A 589 49.40 -16.76 111.88
CA LEU A 589 48.21 -17.59 112.14
C LEU A 589 46.92 -16.77 112.13
N ASN A 590 45.91 -17.26 111.40
CA ASN A 590 44.55 -16.75 111.50
C ASN A 590 44.05 -16.78 112.96
N SER A 591 43.69 -15.61 113.50
CA SER A 591 43.07 -15.51 114.83
C SER A 591 41.62 -16.07 114.79
N PRO A 592 41.18 -16.90 115.76
CA PRO A 592 39.82 -17.45 115.75
C PRO A 592 38.79 -16.37 116.10
N SER A 593 38.23 -15.71 115.09
CA SER A 593 37.01 -14.92 115.21
C SER A 593 35.82 -15.66 114.60
N SER A 594 34.79 -15.80 115.43
CA SER A 594 33.40 -16.21 115.16
C SER A 594 32.87 -16.17 113.72
N SER A 595 32.21 -17.28 113.35
CA SER A 595 31.20 -17.49 112.28
C SER A 595 31.64 -17.41 110.81
N GLY A 596 31.59 -18.57 110.14
CA GLY A 596 31.43 -18.70 108.68
C GLY A 596 32.68 -19.05 107.91
N ALA A 597 33.12 -20.31 107.96
CA ALA A 597 34.09 -20.84 107.00
C ALA A 597 33.43 -20.85 105.60
N ILE A 598 33.84 -19.92 104.72
CA ILE A 598 33.68 -20.08 103.29
C ILE A 598 34.93 -20.83 102.81
N ILE A 599 34.76 -22.11 102.54
CA ILE A 599 35.67 -22.88 101.69
C ILE A 599 35.48 -22.28 100.29
N PRO A 600 36.50 -21.78 99.57
CA PRO A 600 36.36 -21.51 98.14
C PRO A 600 36.33 -22.85 97.41
N GLY A 601 35.19 -23.51 97.50
CA GLY A 601 34.81 -24.69 96.74
C GLY A 601 33.36 -24.48 96.31
N PHE A 602 33.18 -24.24 95.02
CA PHE A 602 31.93 -24.35 94.25
C PHE A 602 30.61 -23.96 94.94
N THR A 603 29.99 -22.87 94.48
CA THR A 603 28.53 -22.73 94.52
C THR A 603 27.97 -22.42 93.14
N MET A 604 27.21 -23.39 92.62
CA MET A 604 26.30 -23.27 91.49
C MET A 604 24.95 -22.70 91.97
N ILE A 605 24.23 -22.09 91.01
CA ILE A 605 22.79 -21.74 90.97
C ILE A 605 22.35 -20.39 91.56
N SER A 606 22.00 -19.44 90.68
CA SER A 606 20.62 -18.89 90.49
C SER A 606 20.69 -17.70 89.53
N ALA A 607 20.12 -17.75 88.32
CA ALA A 607 18.70 -17.67 87.97
C ALA A 607 18.18 -16.23 87.83
N ILE A 608 17.64 -15.97 86.63
CA ILE A 608 16.52 -15.06 86.29
C ILE A 608 16.84 -13.59 86.00
N GLY A 609 16.42 -13.16 84.79
CA GLY A 609 15.68 -11.90 84.66
C GLY A 609 15.98 -11.03 83.43
N ALA A 610 15.20 -11.23 82.36
CA ALA A 610 14.57 -10.18 81.54
C ALA A 610 15.47 -9.05 80.95
N ILE A 611 15.74 -9.08 79.64
CA ILE A 611 14.96 -8.39 78.57
C ILE A 611 15.43 -6.95 78.27
N LEU A 612 15.93 -6.81 77.03
CA LEU A 612 15.93 -5.66 76.11
C LEU A 612 16.45 -4.29 76.57
N ALA A 613 17.52 -3.83 75.90
CA ALA A 613 17.42 -2.67 75.00
C ALA A 613 18.53 -2.70 73.93
N VAL A 614 18.08 -2.62 72.67
CA VAL A 614 18.86 -2.57 71.43
C VAL A 614 19.40 -1.15 71.22
N ALA A 615 20.67 -1.02 70.84
CA ALA A 615 21.21 0.19 70.23
C ALA A 615 22.03 -0.19 68.98
N LEU A 616 21.35 -0.28 67.84
CA LEU A 616 21.96 -0.21 66.52
C LEU A 616 21.74 1.22 65.99
N LEU A 617 22.79 2.04 66.03
CA LEU A 617 22.84 3.34 65.38
C LEU A 617 23.21 3.13 63.91
N LYS A 618 22.25 3.42 63.02
CA LYS A 618 22.51 3.57 61.59
C LYS A 618 22.56 5.06 61.23
N LYS A 619 23.77 5.45 60.83
CA LYS A 619 24.20 6.60 60.04
C LYS A 619 23.18 7.00 58.96
N ASN A 620 22.80 8.27 58.92
CA ASN A 620 22.78 9.13 57.73
C ASN A 620 22.22 10.51 58.06
N ARG A 621 23.03 11.56 57.83
CA ARG A 621 22.52 12.90 57.52
C ARG A 621 23.47 13.55 56.52
N LYS A 622 22.95 13.76 55.31
CA LYS A 622 23.40 14.79 54.37
C LYS A 622 23.11 16.15 55.02
N ASP A 623 24.09 17.04 55.01
CA ASP A 623 24.08 18.26 54.21
C ASP A 623 25.50 18.47 53.68
#